data_AF-A0A8T5KF03-F1
#
_entry.id   AF-A0A8T5KF03-F1
#
_cell.length_a   1.000
_cell.length_b   1.000
_cell.length_c   1.000
_cell.angle_alpha   90.00
_cell.angle_beta   90.00
_cell.angle_gamma   90.00
#
_symmetry.space_group_name_H-M   'P 1'
#
loop_
_entity.id
_entity.type
_entity.pdbx_description
1 polymer ?
#
loop_
_entity_poly.entity_id
_entity_poly.type
_entity_poly.pdbx_seq_one_letter_code
_entity_poly.pdbx_strand_id
1 'polypeptide(L)'
;MNEQALVDLIQYGREERNLEYKGHENWSDINTKTKIVKSVLGMSNIRDGGAIVIGVEQDGETFRPVGLTQDERDSFTQDGLSAYISEFADPYVEVTVTHVNLDQGDLVVIQVNEFAELPVICKKDGANNLQRGTIYTRTRRIPETAKIPSQVEMREVIDIAVEKSVRMLWGRIDRAGLDVMDSQARDLQSFEEQLEGL
;
A
#
# COMPACT_ATOMS: atom_id res chain seq x y z
N MET A 1 -4.00 9.78 7.52
CA MET A 1 -5.36 10.10 7.02
C MET A 1 -6.17 10.64 8.20
N ASN A 2 -7.05 11.63 8.00
CA ASN A 2 -7.95 12.11 9.06
C ASN A 2 -9.28 11.35 9.02
N GLU A 3 -10.06 11.43 10.10
CA GLU A 3 -11.35 10.74 10.24
C GLU A 3 -12.35 11.13 9.14
N GLN A 4 -12.34 12.39 8.70
CA GLN A 4 -13.19 12.87 7.61
C GLN A 4 -12.87 12.18 6.27
N ALA A 5 -11.59 12.02 5.92
CA ALA A 5 -11.20 11.33 4.68
C ALA A 5 -11.53 9.83 4.71
N LEU A 6 -11.52 9.21 5.91
CA LEU A 6 -12.00 7.85 6.13
C LEU A 6 -13.50 7.72 5.84
N VAL A 7 -14.30 8.68 6.33
CA VAL A 7 -15.73 8.76 6.03
C VAL A 7 -15.98 9.01 4.55
N ASP A 8 -15.19 9.86 3.90
CA ASP A 8 -15.32 10.13 2.46
C ASP A 8 -15.02 8.88 1.61
N LEU A 9 -14.02 8.07 2.01
CA LEU A 9 -13.75 6.77 1.37
C LEU A 9 -14.99 5.87 1.44
N ILE A 10 -15.63 5.76 2.60
CA ILE A 10 -16.83 4.96 2.82
C ILE A 10 -18.02 5.48 1.99
N GLN A 11 -18.17 6.80 1.87
CA GLN A 11 -19.25 7.44 1.11
C GLN A 11 -19.07 7.35 -0.41
N TYR A 12 -17.84 7.11 -0.90
CA TYR A 12 -17.57 6.98 -2.33
C TYR A 12 -18.36 5.84 -2.98
N GLY A 13 -18.70 4.79 -2.21
CA GLY A 13 -19.72 3.82 -2.59
C GLY A 13 -19.40 2.95 -3.80
N ARG A 14 -18.13 2.92 -4.24
CA ARG A 14 -17.61 2.10 -5.35
C ARG A 14 -16.22 1.58 -5.02
N GLU A 15 -15.92 0.34 -5.43
CA GLU A 15 -14.56 -0.18 -5.33
C GLU A 15 -13.66 0.50 -6.35
N GLU A 16 -12.45 0.80 -5.90
CA GLU A 16 -11.39 1.33 -6.74
C GLU A 16 -10.15 0.43 -6.67
N ARG A 17 -9.17 0.71 -7.51
CA ARG A 17 -7.93 -0.05 -7.49
C ARG A 17 -7.24 -0.01 -6.12
N ASN A 18 -7.33 1.10 -5.41
CA ASN A 18 -6.80 1.34 -4.07
C ASN A 18 -7.86 1.24 -2.94
N LEU A 19 -9.10 0.82 -3.22
CA LEU A 19 -10.17 0.72 -2.23
C LEU A 19 -10.92 -0.61 -2.38
N GLU A 20 -10.94 -1.40 -1.32
CA GLU A 20 -11.64 -2.70 -1.30
C GLU A 20 -12.65 -2.75 -0.15
N TYR A 21 -13.87 -3.20 -0.46
CA TYR A 21 -14.93 -3.35 0.53
C TYR A 21 -15.10 -4.81 0.94
N LYS A 22 -15.39 -5.01 2.23
CA LYS A 22 -15.77 -6.30 2.79
C LYS A 22 -16.96 -6.10 3.72
N GLY A 23 -17.91 -7.04 3.67
CA GLY A 23 -19.05 -7.07 4.58
C GLY A 23 -18.64 -7.57 5.96
N HIS A 24 -19.46 -8.45 6.52
CA HIS A 24 -19.14 -9.16 7.77
C HIS A 24 -17.96 -10.11 7.58
N GLU A 25 -16.89 -9.87 8.34
CA GLU A 25 -15.69 -10.68 8.36
C GLU A 25 -15.16 -10.70 9.82
N ASN A 26 -14.61 -11.83 10.25
CA ASN A 26 -13.98 -11.95 11.57
C ASN A 26 -12.51 -12.33 11.39
N TRP A 27 -11.60 -11.59 12.02
CA TRP A 27 -10.17 -11.83 11.88
C TRP A 27 -9.74 -13.22 12.36
N SER A 28 -10.53 -13.92 13.17
CA SER A 28 -10.24 -15.29 13.60
C SER A 28 -10.38 -16.32 12.48
N ASP A 29 -11.15 -16.03 11.42
CA ASP A 29 -11.31 -16.92 10.27
C ASP A 29 -10.07 -16.89 9.36
N ILE A 30 -9.57 -18.08 9.05
CA ILE A 30 -8.40 -18.26 8.17
C ILE A 30 -8.66 -17.72 6.76
N ASN A 31 -9.89 -17.83 6.25
CA ASN A 31 -10.20 -17.31 4.92
C ASN A 31 -10.17 -15.79 4.91
N THR A 32 -10.74 -15.13 5.93
CA THR A 32 -10.64 -13.68 6.15
C THR A 32 -9.18 -13.23 6.18
N LYS A 33 -8.37 -13.86 7.04
CA LYS A 33 -6.93 -13.56 7.15
C LYS A 33 -6.22 -13.65 5.81
N THR A 34 -6.43 -14.74 5.08
CA THR A 34 -5.78 -14.96 3.79
C THR A 34 -6.23 -13.97 2.72
N LYS A 35 -7.53 -13.66 2.64
CA LYS A 35 -8.05 -12.64 1.70
C LYS A 35 -7.41 -11.28 1.99
N ILE A 36 -7.38 -10.87 3.26
CA ILE A 36 -6.81 -9.58 3.67
C ILE A 36 -5.30 -9.54 3.41
N VAL A 37 -4.54 -10.59 3.76
CA VAL A 37 -3.10 -10.66 3.43
C VAL A 37 -2.88 -10.49 1.94
N LYS A 38 -3.66 -11.18 1.10
CA LYS A 38 -3.53 -11.05 -0.35
C LYS A 38 -3.78 -9.61 -0.80
N SER A 39 -4.87 -8.98 -0.33
CA SER A 39 -5.18 -7.59 -0.65
C SER A 39 -4.10 -6.61 -0.17
N VAL A 40 -3.54 -6.81 1.02
CA VAL A 40 -2.43 -6.01 1.55
C VAL A 40 -1.19 -6.13 0.66
N LEU A 41 -0.80 -7.36 0.27
CA LEU A 41 0.32 -7.56 -0.65
C LEU A 41 0.07 -6.87 -2.00
N GLY A 42 -1.16 -6.96 -2.52
CA GLY A 42 -1.56 -6.30 -3.77
C GLY A 42 -1.49 -4.77 -3.69
N MET A 43 -2.07 -4.20 -2.63
CA MET A 43 -2.13 -2.76 -2.42
C MET A 43 -0.75 -2.17 -2.10
N SER A 44 0.10 -2.89 -1.37
CA SER A 44 1.45 -2.40 -1.06
C SER A 44 2.34 -2.19 -2.29
N ASN A 45 2.01 -2.84 -3.42
CA ASN A 45 2.74 -2.78 -4.69
C ASN A 45 2.11 -1.84 -5.73
N ILE A 46 1.16 -0.99 -5.34
CA ILE A 46 0.64 0.07 -6.21
C ILE A 46 0.92 1.45 -5.62
N ARG A 47 0.84 2.47 -6.46
CA ARG A 47 1.06 3.85 -6.04
C ARG A 47 0.06 4.27 -4.96
N ASP A 48 0.57 4.94 -3.92
CA ASP A 48 -0.15 5.43 -2.73
C ASP A 48 -0.78 4.33 -1.86
N GLY A 49 -0.54 3.05 -2.16
CA GLY A 49 -1.10 1.94 -1.41
C GLY A 49 -2.60 1.79 -1.60
N GLY A 50 -3.34 1.59 -0.51
CA GLY A 50 -4.80 1.51 -0.55
C GLY A 50 -5.44 1.30 0.82
N ALA A 51 -6.76 1.13 0.84
CA ALA A 51 -7.54 0.90 2.04
C ALA A 51 -8.48 -0.31 1.85
N ILE A 52 -8.61 -1.11 2.91
CA ILE A 52 -9.62 -2.17 3.01
C ILE A 52 -10.61 -1.73 4.08
N VAL A 53 -11.88 -1.61 3.72
CA VAL A 53 -12.96 -1.21 4.63
C VAL A 53 -13.85 -2.42 4.90
N ILE A 54 -14.03 -2.76 6.18
CA ILE A 54 -14.79 -3.92 6.65
C ILE A 54 -16.07 -3.43 7.34
N GLY A 55 -17.17 -4.14 7.11
CA GLY A 55 -18.53 -3.76 7.54
C GLY A 55 -19.34 -3.03 6.48
N VAL A 56 -18.97 -3.18 5.20
CA VAL A 56 -19.63 -2.55 4.05
C VAL A 56 -20.05 -3.63 3.04
N GLU A 57 -21.32 -3.62 2.65
CA GLU A 57 -21.86 -4.58 1.68
C GLU A 57 -22.33 -3.89 0.40
N GLN A 58 -22.31 -4.66 -0.69
CA GLN A 58 -22.82 -4.22 -1.97
C GLN A 58 -24.36 -4.20 -1.93
N ASP A 59 -24.95 -3.05 -2.24
CA ASP A 59 -26.37 -2.84 -2.46
C ASP A 59 -26.58 -2.32 -3.90
N GLY A 60 -26.89 -3.26 -4.80
CA GLY A 60 -26.98 -2.98 -6.24
C GLY A 60 -25.62 -2.58 -6.85
N GLU A 61 -25.55 -1.36 -7.39
CA GLU A 61 -24.31 -0.79 -7.96
C GLU A 61 -23.51 0.04 -6.94
N THR A 62 -23.98 0.13 -5.71
CA THR A 62 -23.37 0.94 -4.64
C THR A 62 -22.95 0.09 -3.46
N PHE A 63 -22.09 0.64 -2.61
CA PHE A 63 -21.70 0.03 -1.35
C PHE A 63 -22.28 0.83 -0.19
N ARG A 64 -22.83 0.12 0.81
CA ARG A 64 -23.43 0.75 2.00
C ARG A 64 -22.83 0.17 3.28
N PRO A 65 -22.63 1.00 4.33
CA PRO A 65 -22.29 0.50 5.65
C PRO A 65 -23.42 -0.41 6.16
N VAL A 66 -23.07 -1.62 6.58
CA VAL A 66 -23.96 -2.54 7.32
C VAL A 66 -23.57 -2.65 8.78
N GLY A 67 -22.35 -2.22 9.11
CA GLY A 67 -21.80 -2.30 10.46
C GLY A 67 -21.26 -3.69 10.80
N LEU A 68 -20.42 -3.74 11.82
CA LEU A 68 -19.87 -4.95 12.39
C LEU A 68 -20.47 -5.20 13.77
N THR A 69 -20.55 -6.48 14.14
CA THR A 69 -20.74 -6.82 15.55
C THR A 69 -19.50 -6.43 16.37
N GLN A 70 -19.66 -6.23 17.68
CA GLN A 70 -18.54 -5.89 18.56
C GLN A 70 -17.42 -6.95 18.49
N ASP A 71 -17.78 -8.24 18.47
CA ASP A 71 -16.82 -9.35 18.37
C ASP A 71 -16.06 -9.37 17.05
N GLU A 72 -16.72 -9.03 15.93
CA GLU A 72 -16.07 -8.90 14.62
C GLU A 72 -15.10 -7.71 14.62
N ARG A 73 -15.56 -6.53 15.05
CA ARG A 73 -14.73 -5.32 15.13
C ARG A 73 -13.48 -5.55 15.99
N ASP A 74 -13.67 -6.06 17.21
CA ASP A 74 -12.59 -6.23 18.20
C ASP A 74 -11.59 -7.30 17.78
N SER A 75 -11.97 -8.22 16.89
CA SER A 75 -11.05 -9.20 16.33
C SER A 75 -9.92 -8.56 15.49
N PHE A 76 -10.15 -7.38 14.91
CA PHE A 76 -9.16 -6.65 14.11
C PHE A 76 -8.30 -5.74 14.98
N THR A 77 -7.18 -6.27 15.46
CA THR A 77 -6.18 -5.50 16.22
C THR A 77 -4.98 -5.14 15.35
N GLN A 78 -4.37 -3.99 15.62
CA GLN A 78 -3.14 -3.55 14.95
C GLN A 78 -2.05 -4.63 15.01
N ASP A 79 -1.73 -5.11 16.22
CA ASP A 79 -0.65 -6.08 16.43
C ASP A 79 -0.94 -7.44 15.78
N GLY A 80 -2.18 -7.94 15.93
CA GLY A 80 -2.57 -9.22 15.35
C GLY A 80 -2.53 -9.22 13.83
N LEU A 81 -2.90 -8.09 13.22
CA LEU A 81 -2.88 -7.91 11.77
C LEU A 81 -1.44 -7.76 11.25
N SER A 82 -0.64 -6.87 11.84
CA SER A 82 0.76 -6.66 11.47
C SER A 82 1.61 -7.92 11.64
N ALA A 83 1.42 -8.67 12.73
CA ALA A 83 2.15 -9.93 12.97
C ALA A 83 1.86 -10.97 11.89
N TYR A 84 0.58 -11.19 11.57
CA TYR A 84 0.19 -12.19 10.57
C TYR A 84 0.63 -11.81 9.16
N ILE A 85 0.48 -10.54 8.76
CA ILE A 85 0.93 -10.05 7.45
C ILE A 85 2.45 -10.22 7.29
N SER A 86 3.21 -9.95 8.35
CA SER A 86 4.68 -10.06 8.36
C SER A 86 5.19 -11.48 8.12
N GLU A 87 4.37 -12.51 8.33
CA GLU A 87 4.71 -13.89 7.95
C GLU A 87 4.78 -14.09 6.44
N PHE A 88 4.02 -13.30 5.68
CA PHE A 88 3.88 -13.43 4.22
C PHE A 88 4.62 -12.34 3.45
N ALA A 89 4.82 -11.15 4.01
CA ALA A 89 5.43 -10.02 3.31
C ALA A 89 6.96 -9.95 3.49
N ASP A 90 7.67 -9.69 2.39
CA ASP A 90 9.09 -9.32 2.40
C ASP A 90 9.42 -8.30 1.30
N PRO A 91 9.87 -7.07 1.61
CA PRO A 91 10.01 -6.49 2.94
C PRO A 91 8.66 -6.35 3.68
N TYR A 92 8.71 -5.88 4.93
CA TYR A 92 7.49 -5.67 5.72
C TYR A 92 6.57 -4.62 5.07
N VAL A 93 5.26 -4.78 5.25
CA VAL A 93 4.25 -3.82 4.82
C VAL A 93 3.81 -3.00 6.03
N GLU A 94 3.82 -1.69 5.90
CA GLU A 94 3.22 -0.81 6.89
C GLU A 94 1.70 -0.77 6.70
N VAL A 95 0.98 -1.07 7.77
CA VAL A 95 -0.47 -1.06 7.81
C VAL A 95 -0.95 -0.35 9.06
N THR A 96 -2.08 0.37 8.96
CA THR A 96 -2.73 1.02 10.10
C THR A 96 -4.17 0.57 10.19
N VAL A 97 -4.55 0.02 11.34
CA VAL A 97 -5.93 -0.40 11.64
C VAL A 97 -6.61 0.72 12.42
N THR A 98 -7.73 1.21 11.89
CA THR A 98 -8.57 2.24 12.52
C THR A 98 -9.97 1.67 12.70
N HIS A 99 -10.52 1.78 13.90
CA HIS A 99 -11.92 1.48 14.14
C HIS A 99 -12.73 2.77 14.01
N VAL A 100 -13.80 2.73 13.23
CA VAL A 100 -14.64 3.89 12.94
C VAL A 100 -16.04 3.61 13.44
N ASN A 101 -16.58 4.50 14.26
CA ASN A 101 -17.95 4.41 14.75
C ASN A 101 -18.84 5.31 13.88
N LEU A 102 -19.83 4.74 13.21
CA LEU A 102 -20.84 5.48 12.47
C LEU A 102 -22.23 5.24 13.08
N ASP A 103 -23.16 6.17 12.86
CA ASP A 103 -24.56 6.00 13.27
C ASP A 103 -25.20 4.73 12.68
N GLN A 104 -24.71 4.28 11.52
CA GLN A 104 -25.20 3.12 10.77
C GLN A 104 -24.50 1.80 11.17
N GLY A 105 -23.52 1.86 12.08
CA GLY A 105 -22.78 0.71 12.58
C GLY A 105 -21.26 0.89 12.54
N ASP A 106 -20.56 0.11 13.35
CA ASP A 106 -19.10 0.18 13.48
C ASP A 106 -18.39 -0.45 12.28
N LEU A 107 -17.28 0.15 11.86
CA LEU A 107 -16.46 -0.30 10.74
C LEU A 107 -15.00 -0.44 11.17
N VAL A 108 -14.24 -1.22 10.39
CA VAL A 108 -12.79 -1.29 10.50
C VAL A 108 -12.17 -0.86 9.18
N VAL A 109 -11.19 0.04 9.23
CA VAL A 109 -10.40 0.43 8.07
C VAL A 109 -8.96 0.03 8.27
N ILE A 110 -8.43 -0.72 7.30
CA ILE A 110 -7.03 -1.12 7.23
C ILE A 110 -6.39 -0.30 6.12
N GLN A 111 -5.65 0.73 6.50
CA GLN A 111 -4.81 1.47 5.57
C GLN A 111 -3.55 0.66 5.27
N VAL A 112 -3.24 0.51 3.99
CA VAL A 112 -2.05 -0.16 3.48
C VAL A 112 -1.16 0.88 2.81
N ASN A 113 0.08 0.99 3.25
CA ASN A 113 1.05 1.87 2.61
C ASN A 113 1.68 1.19 1.39
N GLU A 114 2.00 2.00 0.40
CA GLU A 114 2.96 1.63 -0.65
C GLU A 114 4.30 1.22 -0.03
N PHE A 115 5.00 0.27 -0.67
CA PHE A 115 6.32 -0.16 -0.20
C PHE A 115 7.31 1.01 -0.09
N ALA A 116 8.18 0.98 0.92
CA ALA A 116 9.10 2.10 1.20
C ALA A 116 10.29 2.19 0.24
N GLU A 117 10.86 1.03 -0.14
CA GLU A 117 12.09 0.95 -0.95
C GLU A 117 11.99 -0.12 -2.04
N LEU A 118 11.73 -1.38 -1.66
CA LEU A 118 11.61 -2.50 -2.59
C LEU A 118 10.17 -2.99 -2.70
N PRO A 119 9.75 -3.47 -3.89
CA PRO A 119 8.47 -4.17 -4.04
C PRO A 119 8.33 -5.30 -3.04
N VAL A 120 7.11 -5.46 -2.52
CA VAL A 120 6.79 -6.48 -1.53
C VAL A 120 6.53 -7.80 -2.24
N ILE A 121 7.30 -8.81 -1.88
CA ILE A 121 7.20 -10.18 -2.38
C ILE A 121 6.55 -11.04 -1.30
N CYS A 122 5.67 -11.94 -1.73
CA CYS A 122 5.14 -12.97 -0.85
C CYS A 122 6.25 -14.00 -0.52
N LYS A 123 6.70 -14.10 0.73
CA LYS A 123 7.80 -15.01 1.15
C LYS A 123 7.33 -16.39 1.64
N LYS A 124 6.02 -16.63 1.71
CA LYS A 124 5.44 -17.87 2.27
C LYS A 124 4.23 -18.33 1.47
N ASP A 125 4.10 -19.63 1.26
CA ASP A 125 2.90 -20.23 0.67
C ASP A 125 1.75 -20.23 1.69
N GLY A 126 0.52 -20.07 1.22
CA GLY A 126 -0.65 -20.01 2.09
C GLY A 126 -1.92 -20.48 1.40
N ALA A 127 -3.04 -20.39 2.12
CA ALA A 127 -4.36 -20.66 1.56
C ALA A 127 -4.69 -19.71 0.38
N ASN A 128 -5.76 -20.02 -0.36
CA ASN A 128 -6.23 -19.25 -1.52
C ASN A 128 -5.15 -18.94 -2.58
N ASN A 129 -4.21 -19.88 -2.78
CA ASN A 129 -3.12 -19.76 -3.74
C ASN A 129 -2.21 -18.54 -3.48
N LEU A 130 -1.98 -18.19 -2.21
CA LEU A 130 -0.83 -17.38 -1.82
C LEU A 130 0.44 -18.20 -2.10
N GLN A 131 1.32 -17.66 -2.94
CA GLN A 131 2.50 -18.37 -3.43
C GLN A 131 3.76 -17.59 -3.09
N ARG A 132 4.76 -18.31 -2.59
CA ARG A 132 6.10 -17.81 -2.34
C ARG A 132 6.74 -17.27 -3.63
N GLY A 133 7.55 -16.21 -3.50
CA GLY A 133 8.27 -15.58 -4.60
C GLY A 133 7.39 -14.78 -5.55
N THR A 134 6.11 -14.58 -5.21
CA THR A 134 5.14 -13.90 -6.08
C THR A 134 4.94 -12.46 -5.64
N ILE A 135 5.01 -11.54 -6.59
CA ILE A 135 4.53 -10.17 -6.40
C ILE A 135 3.04 -10.14 -6.77
N TYR A 136 2.24 -9.64 -5.84
CA TYR A 136 0.82 -9.38 -6.04
C TYR A 136 0.61 -7.89 -6.31
N THR A 137 -0.37 -7.56 -7.13
CA THR A 137 -0.72 -6.18 -7.47
C THR A 137 -2.23 -6.06 -7.68
N ARG A 138 -2.75 -4.84 -7.67
CA ARG A 138 -4.15 -4.54 -8.02
C ARG A 138 -4.26 -4.31 -9.52
N THR A 139 -5.13 -5.04 -10.20
CA THR A 139 -5.26 -4.90 -11.66
C THR A 139 -5.94 -3.58 -12.04
N ARG A 140 -5.66 -3.05 -13.24
CA ARG A 140 -6.25 -1.78 -13.68
C ARG A 140 -7.69 -1.90 -14.17
N ARG A 141 -8.08 -3.06 -14.70
CA ARG A 141 -9.39 -3.26 -15.32
C ARG A 141 -10.47 -3.64 -14.32
N ILE A 142 -10.10 -4.50 -13.38
CA ILE A 142 -10.99 -5.02 -12.35
C ILE A 142 -10.31 -4.76 -11.01
N PRO A 143 -10.98 -4.12 -10.03
CA PRO A 143 -10.48 -3.91 -8.68
C PRO A 143 -10.24 -5.22 -7.89
N GLU A 144 -9.31 -6.05 -8.36
CA GLU A 144 -8.95 -7.32 -7.76
C GLU A 144 -7.44 -7.42 -7.55
N THR A 145 -7.05 -8.23 -6.58
CA THR A 145 -5.64 -8.58 -6.37
C THR A 145 -5.29 -9.85 -7.13
N ALA A 146 -4.34 -9.72 -8.04
CA ALA A 146 -3.80 -10.82 -8.82
C ALA A 146 -2.28 -10.93 -8.61
N LYS A 147 -1.72 -12.09 -8.96
CA LYS A 147 -0.28 -12.15 -9.31
C LYS A 147 -0.07 -11.17 -10.47
N ILE A 148 1.09 -10.52 -10.56
CA ILE A 148 1.36 -9.57 -11.66
C ILE A 148 0.88 -10.17 -13.00
N PRO A 149 -0.22 -9.62 -13.57
CA PRO A 149 -0.94 -10.32 -14.62
C PRO A 149 -0.35 -10.04 -16.01
N SER A 150 0.40 -8.94 -16.15
CA SER A 150 1.00 -8.54 -17.41
C SER A 150 2.27 -7.72 -17.22
N GLN A 151 2.98 -7.49 -18.32
CA GLN A 151 4.12 -6.59 -18.41
C GLN A 151 3.78 -5.13 -18.08
N VAL A 152 2.51 -4.71 -18.12
CA VAL A 152 2.11 -3.34 -17.79
C VAL A 152 2.22 -3.12 -16.29
N GLU A 153 1.59 -3.98 -15.49
CA GLU A 153 1.68 -3.91 -14.03
C GLU A 153 3.12 -4.18 -13.55
N MET A 154 3.86 -5.08 -14.21
CA MET A 154 5.27 -5.31 -13.88
C MET A 154 6.11 -4.03 -14.03
N ARG A 155 5.94 -3.30 -15.14
CA ARG A 155 6.66 -2.03 -15.36
C ARG A 155 6.29 -1.00 -14.31
N GLU A 156 5.01 -0.88 -13.97
CA GLU A 156 4.55 0.06 -12.94
C GLU A 156 5.23 -0.19 -11.59
N VAL A 157 5.31 -1.45 -11.15
CA VAL A 157 6.01 -1.83 -9.90
C VAL A 157 7.51 -1.47 -9.97
N ILE A 158 8.16 -1.77 -11.10
CA ILE A 158 9.58 -1.44 -11.32
C ILE A 158 9.79 0.08 -11.31
N ASP A 159 8.94 0.85 -11.99
CA ASP A 159 9.06 2.30 -12.09
C ASP A 159 8.97 2.94 -10.70
N ILE A 160 8.01 2.51 -9.87
CA ILE A 160 7.90 2.95 -8.46
C ILE A 160 9.20 2.64 -7.68
N ALA A 161 9.74 1.43 -7.83
CA ALA A 161 10.97 1.04 -7.15
C ALA A 161 12.19 1.86 -7.60
N VAL A 162 12.30 2.16 -8.90
CA VAL A 162 13.37 3.00 -9.47
C VAL A 162 13.25 4.44 -8.97
N GLU A 163 12.04 5.02 -9.00
CA GLU A 163 11.79 6.38 -8.50
C GLU A 163 12.21 6.52 -7.03
N LYS A 164 11.85 5.54 -6.18
CA LYS A 164 12.26 5.51 -4.77
C LYS A 164 13.76 5.34 -4.61
N SER A 165 14.36 4.40 -5.34
CA SER A 165 15.80 4.14 -5.31
C SER A 165 16.61 5.40 -5.64
N VAL A 166 16.21 6.13 -6.68
CA VAL A 166 16.82 7.41 -7.08
C VAL A 166 16.66 8.45 -5.96
N ARG A 167 15.46 8.61 -5.39
CA ARG A 167 15.21 9.53 -4.28
C ARG A 167 16.09 9.23 -3.07
N MET A 168 16.21 7.95 -2.69
CA MET A 168 17.05 7.54 -1.56
C MET A 168 18.53 7.75 -1.84
N LEU A 169 18.99 7.45 -3.06
CA LEU A 169 20.37 7.71 -3.47
C LEU A 169 20.71 9.18 -3.34
N TRP A 170 19.85 10.08 -3.84
CA TRP A 170 20.03 11.52 -3.69
C TRP A 170 20.09 11.94 -2.22
N GLY A 171 19.19 11.43 -1.38
CA GLY A 171 19.25 11.70 0.06
C GLY A 171 20.54 11.18 0.73
N ARG A 172 21.14 10.09 0.24
CA ARG A 172 22.44 9.59 0.73
C ARG A 172 23.60 10.47 0.27
N ILE A 173 23.58 10.93 -0.98
CA ILE A 173 24.58 11.84 -1.57
C ILE A 173 24.59 13.16 -0.78
N ASP A 174 23.41 13.75 -0.56
CA ASP A 174 23.23 14.99 0.20
C ASP A 174 23.76 14.86 1.64
N ARG A 175 23.36 13.81 2.38
CA ARG A 175 23.88 13.55 3.74
C ARG A 175 25.39 13.27 3.81
N ALA A 176 25.99 12.81 2.71
CA ALA A 176 27.42 12.61 2.63
C ALA A 176 28.19 13.92 2.33
N GLY A 177 27.48 15.04 2.10
CA GLY A 177 28.07 16.32 1.73
C GLY A 177 28.67 16.34 0.32
N LEU A 178 28.28 15.39 -0.53
CA LEU A 178 28.70 15.33 -1.92
C LEU A 178 27.75 16.23 -2.73
N ASP A 179 28.11 17.50 -2.85
CA ASP A 179 27.35 18.44 -3.67
C ASP A 179 27.69 18.25 -5.16
N VAL A 180 26.89 17.42 -5.82
CA VAL A 180 27.05 17.10 -7.25
C VAL A 180 26.55 18.25 -8.15
N MET A 181 25.76 19.19 -7.61
CA MET A 181 25.20 20.32 -8.35
C MET A 181 26.11 21.55 -8.28
N ASP A 182 26.79 21.76 -7.15
CA ASP A 182 27.69 22.90 -6.96
C ASP A 182 29.09 22.66 -7.57
N SER A 183 29.46 21.42 -7.88
CA SER A 183 30.72 21.14 -8.59
C SER A 183 30.72 21.69 -10.02
N GLN A 184 29.59 21.59 -10.76
CA GLN A 184 29.53 22.13 -12.12
C GLN A 184 29.57 23.67 -12.15
N ALA A 185 28.95 24.34 -11.18
CA ALA A 185 29.00 25.79 -11.06
C ALA A 185 30.40 26.28 -10.67
N ARG A 186 31.07 25.59 -9.73
CA ARG A 186 32.46 25.89 -9.33
C ARG A 186 33.46 25.60 -10.46
N ASP A 187 33.26 24.52 -11.22
CA ASP A 187 34.12 24.18 -12.37
C ASP A 187 33.97 25.21 -13.50
N LEU A 188 32.75 25.70 -13.74
CA LEU A 188 32.49 26.75 -14.74
C LEU A 188 33.12 28.09 -14.34
N GLN A 189 32.96 28.51 -13.06
CA GLN A 189 33.62 29.70 -12.54
C GLN A 189 35.15 29.59 -12.61
N SER A 190 35.70 28.45 -12.21
CA SER A 190 37.15 28.20 -12.27
C SER A 190 37.70 28.24 -13.69
N PHE A 191 36.91 27.79 -14.67
CA PHE A 191 37.25 27.84 -16.09
C PHE A 191 37.18 29.27 -16.66
N GLU A 192 36.18 30.05 -16.27
CA GLU A 192 36.04 31.47 -16.65
C GLU A 192 37.19 32.32 -16.07
N GLU A 193 37.54 32.13 -14.80
CA GLU A 193 38.66 32.82 -14.15
C GLU A 193 40.02 32.52 -14.83
N GLN A 194 40.20 31.31 -15.36
CA GLN A 194 41.41 30.93 -16.11
C GLN A 194 41.48 31.55 -17.51
N LEU A 195 40.32 31.82 -18.13
CA LEU A 195 40.23 32.48 -19.44
C LEU A 195 40.49 34.00 -19.34
N GLU A 196 40.11 34.65 -18.24
CA GLU A 196 40.39 36.08 -18.01
C GLU A 196 41.87 36.38 -17.69
N GLY A 197 42.66 35.35 -17.33
CA GLY A 197 44.08 35.46 -17.01
C GLY A 197 45.06 35.27 -18.19
N LEU A 198 44.56 35.13 -19.42
CA LEU A 198 45.33 34.98 -20.67
C LEU A 198 45.28 36.26 -21.52
#